data_AF-A0A1H6KV79-F1
#
_entry.id   AF-A0A1H6KV79-F1
#
_cell.length_a   1.000
_cell.length_b   1.000
_cell.length_c   1.000
_cell.angle_alpha   90.00
_cell.angle_beta   90.00
_cell.angle_gamma   90.00
#
_symmetry.space_group_name_H-M   'P 1'
#
loop_
_entity.id
_entity.type
_entity.pdbx_description
1 polymer ?
#
loop_
_entity_poly.entity_id
_entity_poly.type
_entity_poly.pdbx_seq_one_letter_code
_entity_poly.pdbx_strand_id
1 'polypeptide(L)'
;MIRPALMVALAVAAAPAWSQVPPVRPSTDIAPGTRAESVSPLVQGQVTRANAALLRGLDKVSGQSTDLPLLVGDSLVFGRLEVRLGECRYPAADPDSDAFAQLTITDTHSRRTLFTGWMIASSPALSALDDSRYDIWVVTCDDGSGLALPDLTYEPDTAEPEGGEGMDPDGETTPVEDDDDG
;
A
#
# COMPACT_ATOMS: atom_id res chain seq x y z
N MET A 1 -18.87 -49.49 -69.86
CA MET A 1 -20.11 -48.86 -69.36
C MET A 1 -20.18 -49.08 -67.86
N ILE A 2 -19.97 -48.00 -67.11
CA ILE A 2 -20.26 -47.68 -65.69
C ILE A 2 -20.60 -48.85 -64.73
N ARG A 3 -19.87 -48.91 -63.60
CA ARG A 3 -20.45 -49.04 -62.25
C ARG A 3 -19.46 -48.64 -61.15
N PRO A 4 -19.76 -47.61 -60.33
CA PRO A 4 -18.97 -47.17 -59.18
C PRO A 4 -19.43 -47.86 -57.89
N ALA A 5 -18.62 -47.77 -56.83
CA ALA A 5 -18.87 -48.05 -55.40
C ALA A 5 -17.77 -48.96 -54.84
N LEU A 6 -17.25 -48.83 -53.63
CA LEU A 6 -17.50 -47.97 -52.49
C LEU A 6 -16.19 -48.07 -51.66
N MET A 7 -15.56 -46.96 -51.26
CA MET A 7 -14.50 -47.02 -50.26
C MET A 7 -15.15 -47.13 -48.88
N VAL A 8 -15.00 -48.29 -48.23
CA VAL A 8 -15.34 -48.47 -46.81
C VAL A 8 -14.12 -48.03 -46.01
N ALA A 9 -14.19 -46.84 -45.43
CA ALA A 9 -13.23 -46.38 -44.43
C ALA A 9 -13.50 -47.12 -43.11
N LEU A 10 -12.57 -48.00 -42.72
CA LEU A 10 -12.57 -48.63 -41.40
C LEU A 10 -12.15 -47.57 -40.36
N ALA A 11 -13.10 -47.09 -39.56
CA ALA A 11 -12.81 -46.24 -38.42
C ALA A 11 -12.26 -47.09 -37.26
N VAL A 12 -10.95 -46.98 -37.00
CA VAL A 12 -10.32 -47.50 -35.78
C VAL A 12 -10.71 -46.58 -34.62
N ALA A 13 -11.71 -46.98 -33.83
CA ALA A 13 -12.02 -46.33 -32.57
C ALA A 13 -11.04 -46.81 -31.49
N ALA A 14 -9.89 -46.15 -31.38
CA ALA A 14 -9.07 -46.23 -30.18
C ALA A 14 -9.80 -45.49 -29.05
N ALA A 15 -10.42 -46.23 -28.13
CA ALA A 15 -11.03 -45.65 -26.95
C ALA A 15 -9.91 -45.07 -26.06
N PRO A 16 -9.90 -43.76 -25.79
CA PRO A 16 -8.99 -43.22 -24.80
C PRO A 16 -9.44 -43.73 -23.41
N ALA A 17 -8.53 -44.39 -22.69
CA ALA A 17 -8.73 -44.81 -21.32
C ALA A 17 -8.76 -43.57 -20.42
N TRP A 18 -9.95 -42.99 -20.21
CA TRP A 18 -10.14 -41.85 -19.34
C TRP A 18 -10.19 -42.39 -17.91
N SER A 19 -9.08 -42.19 -17.19
CA SER A 19 -9.07 -41.73 -15.79
C SER A 19 -10.21 -42.28 -14.92
N GLN A 20 -10.10 -43.56 -14.57
CA GLN A 20 -10.88 -44.12 -13.47
C GLN A 20 -10.31 -43.53 -12.16
N VAL A 21 -10.78 -42.35 -11.76
CA VAL A 21 -10.49 -41.82 -10.42
C VAL A 21 -11.11 -42.81 -9.43
N PRO A 22 -10.35 -43.48 -8.56
CA PRO A 22 -10.93 -44.42 -7.61
C PRO A 22 -11.93 -43.68 -6.72
N PRO A 23 -13.08 -44.29 -6.37
CA PRO A 23 -14.02 -43.66 -5.46
C PRO A 23 -13.30 -43.43 -4.12
N VAL A 24 -13.22 -42.15 -3.72
CA VAL A 24 -12.75 -41.76 -2.39
C VAL A 24 -13.65 -42.48 -1.39
N ARG A 25 -13.09 -43.47 -0.70
CA ARG A 25 -13.81 -44.14 0.38
C ARG A 25 -13.96 -43.13 1.51
N PRO A 26 -15.17 -42.82 1.99
CA PRO A 26 -15.30 -42.02 3.19
C PRO A 26 -14.64 -42.78 4.34
N SER A 27 -13.54 -42.25 4.85
CA SER A 27 -12.87 -42.79 6.03
C SER A 27 -13.77 -42.49 7.22
N THR A 28 -14.52 -43.48 7.70
CA THR A 28 -15.41 -43.34 8.88
C THR A 28 -14.65 -43.48 10.20
N ASP A 29 -13.32 -43.45 10.18
CA ASP A 29 -12.49 -43.52 11.39
C ASP A 29 -11.97 -42.13 11.77
N ILE A 30 -12.88 -41.27 12.22
CA ILE A 30 -12.54 -39.99 12.86
C ILE A 30 -13.36 -39.91 14.14
N ALA A 31 -12.66 -39.99 15.27
CA ALA A 31 -13.25 -39.78 16.60
C ALA A 31 -14.01 -38.43 16.66
N PRO A 32 -15.14 -38.36 17.38
CA PRO A 32 -15.88 -37.11 17.54
C PRO A 32 -15.03 -36.14 18.39
N GLY A 33 -14.43 -35.14 17.73
CA GLY A 33 -13.68 -34.08 18.42
C GLY A 33 -12.52 -33.43 17.67
N THR A 34 -12.15 -33.89 16.46
CA THR A 34 -10.96 -33.34 15.75
C THR A 34 -11.21 -32.99 14.29
N ARG A 35 -12.45 -32.66 13.90
CA ARG A 35 -12.67 -32.13 12.56
C ARG A 35 -12.10 -30.71 12.51
N ALA A 36 -11.05 -30.51 11.72
CA ALA A 36 -10.85 -29.21 11.10
C ALA A 36 -12.13 -28.93 10.30
N GLU A 37 -13.03 -28.13 10.87
CA GLU A 37 -14.17 -27.60 10.15
C GLU A 37 -13.63 -26.98 8.88
N SER A 38 -14.10 -27.46 7.74
CA SER A 38 -13.86 -26.84 6.45
C SER A 38 -14.48 -25.45 6.53
N VAL A 39 -13.66 -24.46 6.89
CA VAL A 39 -14.03 -23.05 6.86
C VAL A 39 -14.15 -22.66 5.40
N SER A 40 -15.37 -22.75 4.86
CA SER A 40 -15.68 -22.06 3.61
C SER A 40 -15.42 -20.57 3.82
N PRO A 41 -14.62 -19.90 2.97
CA PRO A 41 -14.36 -18.48 3.15
C PRO A 41 -15.69 -17.72 3.08
N LEU A 42 -16.01 -16.99 4.16
CA LEU A 42 -17.23 -16.18 4.27
C LEU A 42 -17.16 -14.89 3.44
N VAL A 43 -16.03 -14.60 2.79
CA VAL A 43 -15.88 -13.41 1.94
C VAL A 43 -16.53 -13.68 0.59
N GLN A 44 -17.85 -13.41 0.52
CA GLN A 44 -18.63 -13.39 -0.72
C GLN A 44 -18.79 -11.97 -1.30
N GLY A 45 -17.78 -11.11 -1.10
CA GLY A 45 -17.79 -9.74 -1.63
C GLY A 45 -17.10 -9.67 -2.98
N GLN A 46 -17.77 -9.10 -4.00
CA GLN A 46 -17.07 -8.62 -5.18
C GLN A 46 -16.12 -7.50 -4.75
N VAL A 47 -14.86 -7.52 -5.17
CA VAL A 47 -13.89 -6.44 -4.94
C VAL A 47 -13.67 -5.65 -6.22
N THR A 48 -13.52 -4.34 -6.09
CA THR A 48 -13.24 -3.41 -7.19
C THR A 48 -11.81 -2.90 -7.06
N ARG A 49 -11.15 -2.63 -8.20
CA ARG A 49 -9.82 -2.04 -8.22
C ARG A 49 -9.89 -0.53 -8.04
N ALA A 50 -8.90 0.00 -7.36
CA ALA A 50 -8.67 1.43 -7.17
C ALA A 50 -7.35 1.84 -7.84
N ASN A 51 -7.18 3.13 -8.10
CA ASN A 51 -5.97 3.66 -8.73
C ASN A 51 -4.95 4.16 -7.71
N ALA A 52 -5.34 4.26 -6.44
CA ALA A 52 -4.47 4.76 -5.41
C ALA A 52 -4.77 4.12 -4.04
N ALA A 53 -3.78 4.23 -3.15
CA ALA A 53 -3.87 3.83 -1.75
C ALA A 53 -3.47 5.01 -0.86
N LEU A 54 -4.17 5.16 0.26
CA LEU A 54 -3.63 5.87 1.41
C LEU A 54 -2.96 4.85 2.31
N LEU A 55 -1.64 4.95 2.43
CA LEU A 55 -0.87 4.19 3.42
C LEU A 55 -0.57 5.09 4.61
N ARG A 56 -0.30 4.48 5.76
CA ARG A 56 0.20 5.18 6.94
C ARG A 56 1.50 4.56 7.40
N GLY A 57 2.52 5.40 7.53
CA GLY A 57 3.81 5.04 8.10
C GLY A 57 3.90 5.48 9.56
N LEU A 58 4.50 4.66 10.41
CA LEU A 58 4.81 4.95 11.81
C LEU A 58 6.32 4.88 12.01
N ASP A 59 6.92 5.92 12.59
CA ASP A 59 8.24 5.81 13.22
C ASP A 59 8.03 5.37 14.69
N LYS A 60 8.34 4.11 14.98
CA LYS A 60 8.19 3.48 16.30
C LYS A 60 9.06 4.14 17.38
N VAL A 61 10.13 4.85 16.99
CA VAL A 61 11.02 5.54 17.93
C VAL A 61 10.43 6.88 18.36
N SER A 62 9.87 7.66 17.42
CA SER A 62 9.26 8.97 17.73
C SER A 62 7.77 8.89 18.05
N GLY A 63 7.10 7.79 17.70
CA GLY A 63 5.65 7.62 17.78
C GLY A 63 4.87 8.44 16.74
N GLN A 64 5.55 9.09 15.79
CA GLN A 64 4.91 9.93 14.78
C GLN A 64 4.37 9.06 13.63
N SER A 65 3.11 9.31 13.26
CA SER A 65 2.49 8.70 12.08
C SER A 65 2.40 9.71 10.94
N THR A 66 2.59 9.25 9.71
CA THR A 66 2.54 10.07 8.50
C THR A 66 1.69 9.37 7.45
N ASP A 67 0.81 10.12 6.82
CA ASP A 67 0.00 9.64 5.71
C ASP A 67 0.80 9.70 4.41
N LEU A 68 0.73 8.61 3.65
CA LEU A 68 1.56 8.33 2.50
C LEU A 68 0.64 8.00 1.31
N PRO A 69 0.10 9.02 0.61
CA PRO A 69 -0.68 8.82 -0.59
C PRO A 69 0.20 8.23 -1.69
N LEU A 70 -0.24 7.14 -2.33
CA LEU A 70 0.54 6.44 -3.35
C LEU A 70 -0.36 5.93 -4.48
N LEU A 71 0.02 6.23 -5.72
CA LEU A 71 -0.67 5.72 -6.91
C LEU A 71 -0.23 4.29 -7.23
N VAL A 72 -1.12 3.52 -7.85
CA VAL A 72 -0.81 2.16 -8.29
C VAL A 72 0.28 2.18 -9.35
N GLY A 73 1.35 1.41 -9.12
CA GLY A 73 2.53 1.36 -9.97
C GLY A 73 3.68 2.25 -9.48
N ASP A 74 3.39 3.24 -8.63
CA ASP A 74 4.38 4.16 -8.11
C ASP A 74 5.06 3.64 -6.84
N SER A 75 6.13 4.33 -6.47
CA SER A 75 6.83 4.14 -5.21
C SER A 75 7.17 5.46 -4.54
N LEU A 76 7.23 5.44 -3.22
CA LEU A 76 7.72 6.55 -2.40
C LEU A 76 8.76 6.05 -1.38
N VAL A 77 9.46 6.99 -0.76
CA VAL A 77 10.42 6.70 0.30
C VAL A 77 9.89 7.21 1.64
N PHE A 78 9.86 6.35 2.65
CA PHE A 78 9.56 6.69 4.04
C PHE A 78 10.73 6.27 4.93
N GLY A 79 11.49 7.27 5.40
CA GLY A 79 12.73 7.01 6.15
C GLY A 79 13.75 6.26 5.28
N ARG A 80 14.02 4.99 5.61
CA ARG A 80 14.91 4.11 4.82
C ARG A 80 14.17 3.11 3.94
N LEU A 81 12.84 3.11 3.99
CA LEU A 81 12.01 2.15 3.28
C LEU A 81 11.56 2.74 1.95
N GLU A 82 11.80 2.01 0.87
CA GLU A 82 11.14 2.22 -0.41
C GLU A 82 9.87 1.37 -0.44
N VAL A 83 8.74 2.02 -0.66
CA VAL A 83 7.40 1.42 -0.62
C VAL A 83 6.81 1.52 -2.01
N ARG A 84 6.44 0.38 -2.59
CA ARG A 84 5.86 0.31 -3.94
C ARG A 84 4.46 -0.30 -3.88
N LEU A 85 3.50 0.36 -4.51
CA LEU A 85 2.13 -0.11 -4.63
C LEU A 85 1.95 -0.89 -5.92
N GLY A 86 1.59 -2.16 -5.82
CA GLY A 86 1.33 -3.03 -6.97
C GLY A 86 -0.14 -2.98 -7.42
N GLU A 87 -1.07 -3.08 -6.48
CA GLU A 87 -2.51 -3.05 -6.73
C GLU A 87 -3.26 -2.60 -5.48
N CYS A 88 -4.38 -1.90 -5.65
CA CYS A 88 -5.29 -1.52 -4.57
C CYS A 88 -6.70 -1.99 -4.89
N ARG A 89 -7.42 -2.55 -3.92
CA ARG A 89 -8.81 -3.00 -4.05
C ARG A 89 -9.64 -2.66 -2.82
N TYR A 90 -10.94 -2.49 -3.01
CA TYR A 90 -11.92 -2.29 -1.95
C TYR A 90 -13.19 -3.14 -2.21
N PRO A 91 -14.03 -3.43 -1.20
CA PRO A 91 -15.29 -4.12 -1.39
C PRO A 91 -16.26 -3.31 -2.27
N ALA A 92 -16.78 -3.91 -3.34
CA ALA A 92 -17.67 -3.23 -4.29
C ALA A 92 -19.02 -2.82 -3.66
N ALA A 93 -19.46 -3.54 -2.62
CA ALA A 93 -20.70 -3.25 -1.91
C ALA A 93 -20.58 -2.06 -0.95
N ASP A 94 -19.38 -1.85 -0.38
CA ASP A 94 -19.08 -0.79 0.57
C ASP A 94 -17.58 -0.43 0.48
N PRO A 95 -17.22 0.59 -0.32
CA PRO A 95 -15.82 0.97 -0.56
C PRO A 95 -15.04 1.40 0.68
N ASP A 96 -15.72 1.92 1.70
CA ASP A 96 -15.08 2.43 2.92
C ASP A 96 -14.93 1.33 3.99
N SER A 97 -15.52 0.14 3.79
CA SER A 97 -15.53 -0.94 4.78
C SER A 97 -14.18 -1.63 4.96
N ASP A 98 -13.37 -1.73 3.90
CA ASP A 98 -12.03 -2.35 3.98
C ASP A 98 -11.19 -1.95 2.76
N ALA A 99 -9.89 -2.18 2.85
CA ALA A 99 -8.96 -1.98 1.77
C ALA A 99 -7.90 -3.09 1.71
N PHE A 100 -7.57 -3.49 0.48
CA PHE A 100 -6.62 -4.54 0.18
C PHE A 100 -5.54 -3.96 -0.73
N ALA A 101 -4.32 -3.84 -0.24
CA ALA A 101 -3.19 -3.32 -1.01
C ALA A 101 -2.11 -4.37 -1.19
N GLN A 102 -1.68 -4.60 -2.43
CA GLN A 102 -0.46 -5.35 -2.71
C GLN A 102 0.73 -4.40 -2.61
N LEU A 103 1.62 -4.66 -1.66
CA LEU A 103 2.80 -3.83 -1.41
C LEU A 103 4.08 -4.63 -1.60
N THR A 104 5.13 -3.94 -2.03
CA THR A 104 6.52 -4.39 -1.93
C THR A 104 7.29 -3.32 -1.18
N ILE A 105 7.93 -3.69 -0.07
CA ILE A 105 8.69 -2.78 0.79
C ILE A 105 10.13 -3.27 0.87
N THR A 106 11.07 -2.39 0.53
CA THR A 106 12.50 -2.70 0.48
C THR A 106 13.28 -1.72 1.34
N ASP A 107 14.24 -2.22 2.11
CA ASP A 107 15.20 -1.37 2.82
C ASP A 107 16.24 -0.86 1.82
N THR A 108 16.33 0.46 1.66
CA THR A 108 17.21 1.12 0.66
C THR A 108 18.70 0.94 0.96
N HIS A 109 19.08 0.73 2.22
CA HIS A 109 20.48 0.60 2.62
C HIS A 109 21.00 -0.83 2.40
N SER A 110 20.27 -1.81 2.91
CA SER A 110 20.62 -3.23 2.82
C SER A 110 20.15 -3.88 1.51
N ARG A 111 19.25 -3.21 0.76
CA ARG A 111 18.60 -3.71 -0.47
C ARG A 111 17.84 -5.02 -0.27
N ARG A 112 17.36 -5.24 0.96
CA ARG A 112 16.55 -6.41 1.31
C ARG A 112 15.07 -6.06 1.23
N THR A 113 14.29 -6.93 0.60
CA THR A 113 12.83 -6.86 0.66
C THR A 113 12.38 -7.27 2.06
N LEU A 114 11.73 -6.36 2.78
CA LEU A 114 11.20 -6.59 4.13
C LEU A 114 9.77 -7.10 4.11
N PHE A 115 8.99 -6.70 3.11
CA PHE A 115 7.62 -7.15 2.92
C PHE A 115 7.28 -7.28 1.44
N THR A 116 6.57 -8.34 1.06
CA THR A 116 5.94 -8.47 -0.25
C THR A 116 4.67 -9.29 -0.12
N GLY A 117 3.53 -8.70 -0.46
CA GLY A 117 2.25 -9.39 -0.31
C GLY A 117 1.05 -8.46 -0.30
N TRP A 118 -0.10 -9.06 0.00
CA TRP A 118 -1.33 -8.32 0.25
C TRP A 118 -1.39 -7.92 1.72
N MET A 119 -1.89 -6.73 1.97
CA MET A 119 -2.18 -6.19 3.29
C MET A 119 -3.63 -5.75 3.34
N ILE A 120 -4.26 -5.94 4.50
CA ILE A 120 -5.69 -5.73 4.73
C ILE A 120 -5.85 -4.64 5.79
N ALA A 121 -6.58 -3.56 5.49
CA ALA A 121 -6.74 -2.43 6.40
C ALA A 121 -7.43 -2.83 7.70
N SER A 122 -8.44 -3.71 7.62
CA SER A 122 -9.13 -4.25 8.80
C SER A 122 -8.29 -5.20 9.65
N SER A 123 -7.18 -5.74 9.12
CA SER A 123 -6.33 -6.70 9.84
C SER A 123 -4.83 -6.61 9.46
N PRO A 124 -4.15 -5.46 9.72
CA PRO A 124 -2.77 -5.28 9.29
C PRO A 124 -1.79 -6.25 9.96
N ALA A 125 -2.10 -6.69 11.18
CA ALA A 125 -1.28 -7.64 11.94
C ALA A 125 -1.13 -9.02 11.25
N LEU A 126 -2.05 -9.40 10.35
CA LEU A 126 -1.92 -10.63 9.56
C LEU A 126 -0.88 -10.52 8.43
N SER A 127 -0.43 -9.32 8.14
CA SER A 127 0.48 -9.00 7.03
C SER A 127 1.46 -7.92 7.47
N ALA A 128 2.01 -8.09 8.67
CA ALA A 128 2.85 -7.09 9.31
C ALA A 128 4.20 -6.90 8.60
N LEU A 129 4.66 -5.66 8.53
CA LEU A 129 5.99 -5.31 8.09
C LEU A 129 7.02 -5.64 9.19
N ASP A 130 8.06 -6.41 8.83
CA ASP A 130 9.16 -6.74 9.73
C ASP A 130 10.28 -5.69 9.62
N ASP A 131 10.13 -4.60 10.37
CA ASP A 131 11.15 -3.56 10.53
C ASP A 131 11.24 -3.06 11.99
N SER A 132 12.45 -2.80 12.47
CA SER A 132 12.71 -2.43 13.87
C SER A 132 12.28 -1.01 14.22
N ARG A 133 12.24 -0.09 13.24
CA ARG A 133 11.98 1.34 13.46
C ARG A 133 10.69 1.79 12.80
N TYR A 134 10.39 1.29 11.61
CA TYR A 134 9.25 1.74 10.84
C TYR A 134 8.15 0.66 10.84
N ASP A 135 6.90 1.09 10.74
CA ASP A 135 5.77 0.25 10.38
C ASP A 135 4.99 0.92 9.26
N ILE A 136 4.38 0.15 8.38
CA ILE A 136 3.56 0.69 7.29
C ILE A 136 2.33 -0.18 7.15
N TRP A 137 1.16 0.46 7.11
CA TRP A 137 -0.09 -0.23 6.84
C TRP A 137 -0.98 0.51 5.85
N VAL A 138 -1.85 -0.24 5.16
CA VAL A 138 -2.90 0.33 4.31
C VAL A 138 -4.03 0.90 5.16
N VAL A 139 -4.51 2.08 4.80
CA VAL A 139 -5.65 2.74 5.44
C VAL A 139 -6.89 2.61 4.56
N THR A 140 -6.79 3.04 3.30
CA THR A 140 -7.89 2.96 2.33
C THR A 140 -7.37 2.82 0.90
N CYS A 141 -8.23 2.33 0.00
CA CYS A 141 -8.03 2.31 -1.45
C CYS A 141 -9.09 3.19 -2.11
N ASP A 142 -8.67 4.16 -2.92
CA ASP A 142 -9.57 5.06 -3.63
C ASP A 142 -9.14 5.27 -5.09
N ASP A 143 -9.91 6.06 -5.83
CA ASP A 143 -9.63 6.38 -7.24
C ASP A 143 -8.55 7.47 -7.42
N GLY A 144 -7.93 7.94 -6.34
CA GLY A 144 -6.97 9.03 -6.32
C GLY A 144 -7.59 10.42 -6.19
N SER A 145 -8.92 10.53 -6.08
CA SER A 145 -9.63 11.81 -5.98
C SER A 145 -9.66 12.38 -4.55
N GLY A 146 -9.42 11.55 -3.53
CA GLY A 146 -9.41 11.92 -2.11
C GLY A 146 -8.02 11.99 -1.48
N LEU A 147 -6.98 11.51 -2.18
CA LEU A 147 -5.62 11.70 -1.77
C LEU A 147 -5.30 13.18 -1.93
N ALA A 148 -5.24 13.91 -0.81
CA ALA A 148 -4.45 15.11 -0.74
C ALA A 148 -3.00 14.72 -1.02
N LEU A 149 -2.66 14.51 -2.30
CA LEU A 149 -1.31 14.63 -2.78
C LEU A 149 -0.95 16.06 -2.40
N PRO A 150 -0.06 16.30 -1.41
CA PRO A 150 0.48 17.63 -1.24
C PRO A 150 1.10 17.94 -2.61
N ASP A 151 0.61 18.99 -3.24
CA ASP A 151 1.24 19.55 -4.42
C ASP A 151 2.70 19.78 -4.03
N LEU A 152 3.62 18.91 -4.50
CA LEU A 152 5.04 19.06 -4.24
C LEU A 152 5.59 20.17 -5.16
N THR A 153 4.92 21.32 -5.17
CA THR A 153 5.52 22.55 -5.61
C THR A 153 6.40 23.02 -4.46
N TYR A 154 7.69 22.71 -4.56
CA TYR A 154 8.72 23.36 -3.77
C TYR A 154 8.68 24.85 -4.11
N GLU A 155 8.03 25.65 -3.27
CA GLU A 155 8.28 27.09 -3.20
C GLU A 155 9.62 27.26 -2.47
N PRO A 156 10.71 27.66 -3.15
CA PRO A 156 11.96 27.94 -2.47
C PRO A 156 11.74 29.09 -1.48
N ASP A 157 12.06 28.84 -0.20
CA ASP A 157 12.28 29.87 0.81
C ASP A 157 13.50 30.72 0.38
N THR A 158 13.25 31.62 -0.56
CA THR A 158 14.14 32.72 -0.93
C THR A 158 13.51 33.99 -0.39
N ALA A 159 13.33 34.04 0.92
CA ALA A 159 13.33 35.30 1.64
C ALA A 159 14.72 35.43 2.27
N GLU A 160 15.62 36.10 1.54
CA GLU A 160 16.86 36.62 2.12
C GLU A 160 16.48 37.43 3.37
N PRO A 161 17.16 37.25 4.52
CA PRO A 161 17.00 38.19 5.62
C PRO A 161 17.51 39.55 5.13
N GLU A 162 16.59 40.50 4.96
CA GLU A 162 16.92 41.90 4.72
C GLU A 162 17.95 42.33 5.77
N GLY A 163 19.09 42.80 5.27
CA GLY A 163 20.29 43.01 6.04
C GLY A 163 20.05 43.95 7.21
N GLY A 164 20.66 43.61 8.35
CA GLY A 164 20.81 44.54 9.45
C GLY A 164 21.66 45.74 8.98
N GLU A 165 21.03 46.89 8.86
CA GLU A 165 21.71 48.17 8.79
C GLU A 165 22.28 48.46 10.18
N GLY A 166 23.57 48.18 10.35
CA GLY A 166 24.34 48.82 11.41
C GLY A 166 24.64 50.27 11.05
N MET A 167 24.72 51.11 12.08
CA MET A 167 25.62 52.27 12.24
C MET A 167 24.86 53.53 12.70
N ASP A 168 25.17 53.97 13.93
CA ASP A 168 25.44 55.38 14.24
C ASP A 168 26.25 55.43 15.55
N PRO A 169 27.57 55.69 15.50
CA PRO A 169 28.33 56.13 16.64
C PRO A 169 28.23 57.67 16.74
N ASP A 170 28.19 58.16 17.97
CA ASP A 170 28.40 59.57 18.33
C ASP A 170 27.20 60.52 18.12
N GLY A 171 26.20 60.39 19.00
CA GLY A 171 25.20 61.43 19.26
C GLY A 171 25.49 62.14 20.58
N GLU A 172 26.36 63.16 20.53
CA GLU A 172 26.68 64.08 21.61
C GLU A 172 25.41 64.66 22.26
N THR A 173 25.13 64.28 23.51
CA THR A 173 24.14 64.98 24.34
C THR A 173 24.84 66.10 25.11
N THR A 174 24.66 67.32 24.61
CA THR A 174 25.00 68.58 25.29
C THR A 174 24.43 68.63 26.72
N PRO A 175 25.16 69.13 27.72
CA PRO A 175 24.57 69.48 29.01
C PRO A 175 23.65 70.68 28.84
N VAL A 176 22.40 70.55 29.28
CA VAL A 176 21.51 71.71 29.47
C VAL A 176 21.89 72.34 30.81
N GLU A 177 22.71 73.37 30.74
CA GLU A 177 22.73 74.45 31.73
C GLU A 177 21.67 75.46 31.26
N ASP A 178 20.67 75.75 32.09
CA ASP A 178 19.98 77.05 32.02
C ASP A 178 19.55 77.44 33.44
N ASP A 179 20.16 78.55 33.85
CA ASP A 179 19.99 79.32 35.06
C ASP A 179 18.61 80.01 35.14
N ASP A 180 18.15 80.17 36.38
CA ASP A 180 17.62 81.37 37.06
C ASP A 180 16.83 82.50 36.33
N ASP A 181 16.07 83.22 37.17
CA ASP A 181 15.48 84.57 37.03
C ASP A 181 14.13 84.79 36.33
N GLY A 182 13.12 85.18 37.15
CA GLY A 182 11.86 85.81 36.73
C GLY A 182 10.73 85.80 37.75
#